data_AF-A0A8S8XWP0-F1
#
_entry.id   AF-A0A8S8XWP0-F1
#
_cell.length_a   1.000
_cell.length_b   1.000
_cell.length_c   1.000
_cell.angle_alpha   90.00
_cell.angle_beta   90.00
_cell.angle_gamma   90.00
#
_symmetry.space_group_name_H-M   'P 1'
#
loop_
_entity.id
_entity.type
_entity.pdbx_description
1 polymer ?
#
loop_
_entity_poly.entity_id
_entity_poly.type
_entity_poly.pdbx_seq_one_letter_code
_entity_poly.pdbx_strand_id
1 'polypeptide(L)'
;MGEAPAALQGDEPIQFELGRQEFDAGRWWEAHEAWEEAWVSMKARKAAPSEILLLQGMIQCAALLYNHRRGTTRGVLNQWAKPSPLAGFTDAWA
;
A
#
# COMPACT_ATOMS: atom_id res chain seq x y z
N MET A 1 9.00 -28.49 7.73
CA MET A 1 8.20 -27.25 7.86
C MET A 1 9.17 -26.11 7.67
N GLY A 2 9.26 -25.58 6.46
CA GLY A 2 10.01 -24.35 6.23
C GLY A 2 9.13 -23.21 6.72
N GLU A 3 9.60 -22.44 7.70
CA GLU A 3 9.03 -21.12 7.96
C GLU A 3 9.02 -20.37 6.63
N ALA A 4 7.83 -20.07 6.11
CA ALA A 4 7.73 -19.06 5.08
C ALA A 4 8.39 -17.80 5.66
N PRO A 5 9.37 -17.18 4.98
CA PRO A 5 9.93 -15.95 5.48
C PRO A 5 8.77 -14.98 5.71
N ALA A 6 8.73 -14.34 6.88
CA ALA A 6 7.70 -13.37 7.20
C ALA A 6 7.52 -12.42 6.00
N ALA A 7 6.26 -12.25 5.60
CA ALA A 7 5.86 -11.49 4.42
C ALA A 7 6.56 -10.12 4.30
N LEU A 8 6.67 -9.45 5.44
CA LEU A 8 7.40 -8.20 5.64
C LEU A 8 8.72 -8.48 6.36
N GLN A 9 9.79 -7.83 5.93
CA GLN A 9 11.15 -8.02 6.44
C GLN A 9 11.82 -6.68 6.76
N GLY A 10 12.81 -6.69 7.66
CA GLY A 10 13.53 -5.47 8.05
C GLY A 10 12.57 -4.43 8.64
N ASP A 11 12.61 -3.21 8.13
CA ASP A 11 11.75 -2.10 8.59
C ASP A 11 10.36 -2.08 7.93
N GLU A 12 10.10 -2.96 6.96
CA GLU A 12 8.81 -3.05 6.27
C GLU A 12 7.59 -3.23 7.21
N PRO A 13 7.66 -4.03 8.31
CA PRO A 13 6.55 -4.12 9.27
C PRO A 13 6.25 -2.81 9.99
N ILE A 14 7.28 -2.01 10.31
CA ILE A 14 7.14 -0.72 10.98
C ILE A 14 6.42 0.26 10.05
N GLN A 15 6.87 0.32 8.80
CA GLN A 15 6.28 1.18 7.78
C GLN A 15 4.85 0.77 7.40
N PHE A 16 4.58 -0.54 7.37
CA PHE A 16 3.23 -1.05 7.16
C PHE A 16 2.28 -0.62 8.28
N GLU A 17 2.69 -0.81 9.53
CA GLU A 17 1.89 -0.48 10.71
C GLU A 17 1.69 1.02 10.86
N LEU A 18 2.73 1.83 10.60
CA LEU A 18 2.61 3.28 10.54
C LEU A 18 1.56 3.68 9.49
N GLY A 19 1.69 3.18 8.26
CA GLY A 19 0.74 3.50 7.20
C GLY A 19 -0.69 3.09 7.54
N ARG A 20 -0.88 1.96 8.24
CA ARG A 20 -2.20 1.54 8.76
C ARG A 20 -2.78 2.55 9.75
N GLN A 21 -2.00 2.97 10.75
CA GLN A 21 -2.43 3.95 11.75
C GLN A 21 -2.78 5.31 11.12
N GLU A 22 -1.97 5.76 10.16
CA GLU A 22 -2.20 6.99 9.41
C GLU A 22 -3.47 6.89 8.55
N PHE A 23 -3.68 5.76 7.88
CA PHE A 23 -4.84 5.51 7.04
C PHE A 23 -6.14 5.50 7.85
N ASP A 24 -6.15 4.78 8.98
CA ASP A 24 -7.28 4.69 9.91
C ASP A 24 -7.64 6.07 10.49
N ALA A 25 -6.64 6.96 10.64
CA ALA A 25 -6.85 8.33 11.07
C ALA A 25 -7.22 9.33 9.94
N GLY A 26 -7.38 8.85 8.70
CA GLY A 26 -7.71 9.68 7.55
C GLY A 26 -6.55 10.55 7.03
N ARG A 27 -5.32 10.28 7.49
CA ARG A 27 -4.06 10.89 7.04
C ARG A 27 -3.49 10.09 5.86
N TRP A 28 -4.24 10.13 4.75
CA TRP A 28 -4.00 9.25 3.60
C TRP A 28 -2.72 9.56 2.83
N TRP A 29 -2.17 10.77 2.94
CA TRP A 29 -0.89 11.09 2.32
C TRP A 29 0.26 10.45 3.11
N GLU A 30 0.21 10.58 4.42
CA GLU A 30 1.17 10.00 5.35
C GLU A 30 1.14 8.46 5.26
N ALA A 31 -0.06 7.87 5.14
CA ALA A 31 -0.22 6.45 4.86
C ALA A 31 0.41 6.02 3.53
N HIS A 32 0.26 6.84 2.47
CA HIS A 32 0.86 6.60 1.17
C HIS A 32 2.38 6.60 1.24
N GLU A 33 2.99 7.58 1.91
CA GLU A 33 4.44 7.69 2.05
C GLU A 33 5.02 6.51 2.84
N ALA A 34 4.43 6.14 3.98
CA ALA A 34 4.88 5.01 4.78
C ALA A 34 4.82 3.69 3.98
N TRP A 35 3.70 3.43 3.30
CA TRP A 35 3.58 2.23 2.46
C TRP A 35 4.49 2.26 1.23
N GLU A 36 4.78 3.42 0.64
CA GLU A 36 5.73 3.52 -0.48
C GLU A 36 7.15 3.11 -0.05
N GLU A 37 7.58 3.47 1.16
CA GLU A 37 8.88 3.07 1.70
C GLU A 37 9.00 1.54 1.81
N ALA A 38 8.00 0.88 2.40
CA ALA A 38 7.94 -0.58 2.45
C ALA A 38 7.90 -1.20 1.04
N TRP A 39 7.11 -0.63 0.11
CA TRP A 39 7.00 -1.14 -1.26
C TRP A 39 8.31 -1.04 -2.05
N VAL A 40 9.08 0.04 -1.86
CA VAL A 40 10.41 0.20 -2.45
C VAL A 40 11.38 -0.86 -1.91
N SER A 41 11.40 -1.09 -0.59
CA SER A 41 12.19 -2.16 0.03
C SER A 41 11.83 -3.54 -0.55
N MET A 42 10.54 -3.87 -0.58
CA MET A 42 10.03 -5.15 -1.08
C MET A 42 10.45 -5.40 -2.54
N LYS A 43 10.37 -4.38 -3.41
CA LYS A 43 10.85 -4.50 -4.78
C LYS A 43 12.36 -4.72 -4.85
N ALA A 44 13.14 -3.99 -4.03
CA ALA A 44 14.60 -4.11 -4.03
C ALA A 44 15.06 -5.53 -3.64
N ARG A 45 14.42 -6.12 -2.64
CA ARG A 45 14.68 -7.51 -2.21
C ARG A 45 13.98 -8.58 -3.06
N LYS A 46 13.20 -8.18 -4.07
CA LYS A 46 12.41 -9.09 -4.93
C LYS A 46 11.45 -9.98 -4.13
N ALA A 47 10.65 -9.36 -3.24
CA ALA A 47 9.56 -10.01 -2.53
C ALA A 47 8.56 -10.69 -3.50
N ALA A 48 7.64 -11.50 -2.96
CA ALA A 48 6.68 -12.20 -3.82
C ALA A 48 5.83 -11.20 -4.61
N PRO A 49 5.55 -11.44 -5.92
CA PRO A 49 4.80 -10.49 -6.73
C PRO A 49 3.42 -10.13 -6.15
N SER A 50 2.73 -11.08 -5.52
CA SER A 50 1.44 -10.86 -4.86
C SER A 50 1.54 -9.85 -3.70
N GLU A 51 2.63 -9.90 -2.93
CA GLU A 51 2.89 -9.00 -1.80
C GLU A 51 3.18 -7.58 -2.27
N ILE A 52 3.98 -7.45 -3.33
CA ILE A 52 4.27 -6.16 -3.97
C ILE A 52 2.99 -5.55 -4.54
N LEU A 53 2.13 -6.36 -5.19
CA LEU A 53 0.86 -5.91 -5.75
C LEU A 53 -0.14 -5.49 -4.67
N LEU A 54 -0.23 -6.24 -3.57
CA LEU A 54 -1.07 -5.87 -2.43
C LEU A 54 -0.75 -4.46 -1.93
N LEU A 55 0.53 -4.21 -1.60
CA LEU A 55 0.94 -2.91 -1.06
C LEU A 55 0.80 -1.79 -2.10
N GLN A 56 1.09 -2.08 -3.38
CA GLN A 56 0.83 -1.14 -4.47
C GLN A 56 -0.65 -0.77 -4.56
N GLY A 57 -1.56 -1.72 -4.33
CA GLY A 57 -3.00 -1.47 -4.31
C GLY A 57 -3.41 -0.55 -3.16
N MET A 58 -2.87 -0.78 -1.97
CA MET A 58 -3.11 0.06 -0.79
C MET A 58 -2.62 1.51 -1.02
N ILE A 59 -1.41 1.68 -1.55
CA ILE A 59 -0.82 2.99 -1.93
C ILE A 59 -1.73 3.73 -2.92
N GLN A 60 -2.27 3.01 -3.90
CA GLN A 60 -3.19 3.56 -4.91
C GLN A 60 -4.53 3.99 -4.31
N CYS A 61 -5.08 3.23 -3.36
CA CYS A 61 -6.28 3.59 -2.62
C CYS A 61 -6.07 4.84 -1.74
N ALA A 62 -4.95 4.91 -1.02
CA ALA A 62 -4.60 6.08 -0.21
C ALA A 62 -4.49 7.36 -1.08
N ALA A 63 -3.81 7.26 -2.23
CA ALA A 63 -3.71 8.37 -3.19
C ALA A 63 -5.07 8.80 -3.77
N LEU A 64 -5.98 7.85 -4.03
CA LEU A 64 -7.33 8.14 -4.49
C LEU A 64 -8.12 8.93 -3.45
N LEU A 65 -8.13 8.46 -2.20
CA LEU A 65 -8.83 9.10 -1.08
C LEU A 65 -8.28 10.50 -0.79
N TYR A 66 -6.96 10.66 -0.82
CA TYR A 66 -6.31 11.97 -0.68
C TYR A 66 -6.75 12.96 -1.77
N ASN A 67 -6.76 12.54 -3.04
CA ASN A 67 -7.22 13.40 -4.15
C ASN A 67 -8.72 13.72 -4.04
N HIS A 68 -9.53 12.75 -3.65
CA HIS A 68 -10.96 12.97 -3.41
C HIS A 68 -11.18 14.05 -2.32
N ARG A 69 -10.44 13.98 -1.20
CA ARG A 69 -10.50 14.99 -0.12
C ARG A 69 -10.17 16.40 -0.58
N ARG A 70 -9.20 16.52 -1.49
CA ARG A 70 -8.75 17.81 -2.03
C ARG A 70 -9.68 18.36 -3.12
N GLY A 71 -10.70 17.62 -3.54
CA GLY A 71 -11.60 18.01 -4.62
C GLY A 71 -10.93 18.01 -5.99
N THR A 72 -9.83 17.26 -6.17
CA THR A 72 -9.08 17.24 -7.43
C THR A 72 -9.66 16.22 -8.40
N THR A 73 -10.72 16.58 -9.13
CA THR A 73 -11.41 15.68 -10.09
C THR A 73 -10.46 14.98 -11.05
N ARG A 74 -9.48 15.70 -11.61
CA ARG A 74 -8.45 15.11 -12.48
C ARG A 74 -7.59 14.07 -11.75
N GLY A 75 -7.21 14.33 -10.51
CA GLY A 75 -6.41 13.39 -9.69
C GLY A 75 -7.19 12.12 -9.38
N VAL A 76 -8.46 12.25 -9.04
CA VAL A 76 -9.38 11.12 -8.82
C VAL A 76 -9.52 10.28 -10.09
N LEU A 77 -9.81 10.89 -11.24
CA LEU A 77 -9.99 10.17 -12.51
C LEU A 77 -8.71 9.45 -12.95
N ASN A 78 -7.56 10.12 -12.84
CA ASN A 78 -6.27 9.51 -13.17
C ASN A 78 -5.95 8.30 -12.31
N GLN A 79 -6.32 8.35 -11.02
CA GLN A 79 -6.08 7.24 -10.11
C GLN A 79 -7.10 6.11 -10.31
N TRP A 80 -8.36 6.45 -10.59
CA TRP A 80 -9.43 5.49 -10.89
C TRP A 80 -9.21 4.71 -12.18
N ALA A 81 -8.58 5.32 -13.19
CA ALA A 81 -8.27 4.66 -14.46
C ALA A 81 -7.16 3.59 -14.35
N LYS A 82 -6.41 3.55 -13.25
CA LYS A 82 -5.35 2.56 -13.06
C LYS A 82 -5.97 1.20 -12.72
N PRO A 83 -5.41 0.08 -13.22
CA PRO A 83 -5.84 -1.24 -12.80
C PRO A 83 -5.67 -1.38 -11.29
N SER A 84 -6.74 -1.76 -10.59
CA SER A 84 -6.67 -2.03 -9.16
C SER A 84 -5.88 -3.31 -8.90
N PRO A 85 -4.71 -3.24 -8.24
CA PRO A 85 -3.95 -4.43 -7.85
C PRO A 85 -4.65 -5.24 -6.76
N LEU A 86 -5.67 -4.68 -6.10
CA LEU A 86 -6.40 -5.33 -5.00
C LEU A 86 -7.44 -6.35 -5.48
N ALA A 87 -7.65 -6.48 -6.79
CA ALA A 87 -8.59 -7.47 -7.31
C ALA A 87 -8.18 -8.89 -6.87
N GLY A 88 -9.02 -9.53 -6.06
CA GLY A 88 -8.79 -10.88 -5.54
C GLY A 88 -8.14 -10.95 -4.15
N PHE A 89 -7.82 -9.82 -3.51
CA PHE A 89 -7.38 -9.78 -2.12
C PHE A 89 -8.57 -9.49 -1.19
N THR A 90 -8.71 -10.26 -0.10
CA THR A 90 -9.72 -10.04 0.95
C THR A 90 -9.12 -9.52 2.25
N ASP A 91 -7.87 -9.89 2.52
CA ASP A 91 -7.15 -9.56 3.74
C ASP A 91 -5.69 -9.24 3.37
N ALA A 92 -5.06 -8.36 4.15
CA ALA A 92 -3.60 -8.24 4.13
C ALA A 92 -2.98 -9.40 4.93
N TRP A 93 -1.66 -9.45 5.04
CA TRP A 93 -0.94 -10.46 5.83
C TRP A 93 -1.59 -10.68 7.22
N ALA A 94 -1.73 -11.95 7.60
CA ALA A 94 -2.35 -12.39 8.86
C ALA A 94 -1.36 -12.44 10.02
#